data_AF-A0A158PPJ6-F1
#
_entry.id   AF-A0A158PPJ6-F1
#
_cell.length_a   1.000
_cell.length_b   1.000
_cell.length_c   1.000
_cell.angle_alpha   90.00
_cell.angle_beta   90.00
_cell.angle_gamma   90.00
#
_symmetry.space_group_name_H-M   'P 1'
#
loop_
_entity.id
_entity.type
_entity.pdbx_description
1 polymer ?
#
loop_
_entity_poly.entity_id
_entity_poly.type
_entity_poly.pdbx_seq_one_letter_code
_entity_poly.pdbx_strand_id
1 'polypeptide(L)'
;MYVYKKDVIFSFCDDFGLDSTEATMIYALQVLIRCSKQEDAKLHRELLEMSERAFDSLKLTENIFMRLYDCLMSLCPYDYEAIDLILKQMQKYAISDNEQHALILKRATITLQFLQRSEQSSVLTDGSAMIENASLEMIANEDRDMCSNGLFVTHLPNRSQNSLPFHPFLFEDNKDIKSETKMQLLSIGIDVGNMWLGPMGNQLLKPIQADERVKIATFVANLSKSHRRNRTELLLKKVDLLKNETIDLIKSPSDLVVFIYSNAINWNDPIDKKAKLELLNELVALNDLDHTAILDELIESWLGTDATAADAKDGMTDGLMNGNVAVHNPAKDLVYDFPYLDSSVSRIVHLLRSRPPTQAAVYLTSLINKDSNVVLHDTKIRSICCLMRLLSPEQFISILGYDATNVCVTLERLLYSRLINVCRIDLPIQTFIEQNKAHLTKSLLSSGVRQSMELLHFIACVVIDYEVVDRKLIFDLLTKLYGGRQREIVSRLLYLCRLYPALARQHNDLALIWRDIADWMYFSIDDSDPSMNEKLRRYVYFCLRSVKSERQFVCSHSPLSV
;
A
#
# COMPACT_ATOMS: atom_id res chain seq x y z
N MET A 1 -17.17 -52.30 -12.11
CA MET A 1 -17.51 -52.69 -10.72
C MET A 1 -19.02 -52.97 -10.65
N TYR A 2 -19.40 -54.22 -10.40
CA TYR A 2 -20.79 -54.67 -10.35
C TYR A 2 -21.51 -54.04 -9.16
N VAL A 3 -22.68 -53.41 -9.37
CA VAL A 3 -23.53 -52.95 -8.25
C VAL A 3 -24.22 -54.19 -7.71
N TYR A 4 -23.75 -54.68 -6.57
CA TYR A 4 -24.39 -55.81 -5.89
C TYR A 4 -25.77 -55.38 -5.38
N LYS A 5 -26.75 -56.28 -5.47
CA LYS A 5 -28.08 -56.05 -4.88
C LYS A 5 -27.92 -55.94 -3.35
N LYS A 6 -28.67 -55.02 -2.75
CA LYS A 6 -28.74 -54.79 -1.29
C LYS A 6 -28.74 -56.09 -0.48
N ASP A 7 -29.52 -57.08 -0.90
CA ASP A 7 -29.68 -58.37 -0.23
C ASP A 7 -28.36 -59.17 -0.11
N VAL A 8 -27.45 -59.02 -1.07
CA VAL A 8 -26.13 -59.66 -1.08
C VAL A 8 -25.18 -59.00 -0.08
N ILE A 9 -25.32 -57.68 0.12
CA ILE A 9 -24.52 -56.92 1.09
C ILE A 9 -24.96 -57.27 2.51
N PHE A 10 -26.27 -57.40 2.75
CA PHE A 10 -26.80 -57.82 4.05
C PHE A 10 -26.37 -59.25 4.41
N SER A 11 -26.48 -60.21 3.49
CA SER A 11 -26.00 -61.57 3.75
C SER A 11 -24.50 -61.60 4.04
N PHE A 12 -23.71 -60.81 3.31
CA PHE A 12 -22.27 -60.70 3.55
C PHE A 12 -21.95 -60.04 4.91
N CYS A 13 -22.66 -58.97 5.29
CA CYS A 13 -22.44 -58.35 6.61
C CYS A 13 -22.79 -59.30 7.76
N ASP A 14 -23.87 -60.07 7.63
CA ASP A 14 -24.28 -61.06 8.61
C ASP A 14 -23.29 -62.23 8.70
N ASP A 15 -22.79 -62.73 7.56
CA ASP A 15 -21.81 -63.83 7.49
C ASP A 15 -20.45 -63.46 8.11
N PHE A 16 -20.07 -62.17 8.08
CA PHE A 16 -18.75 -61.69 8.52
C PHE A 16 -18.80 -60.79 9.78
N GLY A 17 -19.97 -60.61 10.40
CA GLY A 17 -20.13 -59.79 11.62
C GLY A 17 -19.81 -58.30 11.40
N LEU A 18 -20.02 -57.78 10.20
CA LEU A 18 -19.75 -56.38 9.84
C LEU A 18 -20.98 -55.50 10.13
N ASP A 19 -20.74 -54.22 10.41
CA ASP A 19 -21.83 -53.26 10.66
C ASP A 19 -22.66 -53.05 9.38
N SER A 20 -23.86 -53.63 9.36
CA SER A 20 -24.80 -53.53 8.26
C SER A 20 -25.31 -52.11 8.02
N THR A 21 -25.28 -51.24 9.03
CA THR A 21 -25.69 -49.83 8.90
C THR A 21 -24.63 -49.03 8.15
N GLU A 22 -23.35 -49.22 8.50
CA GLU A 22 -22.22 -48.58 7.84
C GLU A 22 -22.07 -49.05 6.38
N ALA A 23 -22.24 -50.35 6.14
CA ALA A 23 -22.24 -50.91 4.78
C ALA A 23 -23.39 -50.36 3.94
N THR A 24 -24.59 -50.21 4.53
CA THR A 24 -25.75 -49.59 3.86
C THR A 24 -25.50 -48.12 3.54
N MET A 25 -24.82 -47.38 4.41
CA MET A 25 -24.48 -45.96 4.19
C MET A 25 -23.50 -45.82 3.03
N ILE A 26 -22.40 -46.58 3.04
CA ILE A 26 -21.42 -46.57 1.94
C ILE A 26 -22.08 -46.97 0.62
N TYR A 27 -22.93 -47.99 0.64
CA TYR A 27 -23.69 -48.40 -0.54
C TYR A 27 -24.59 -47.29 -1.07
N ALA A 28 -25.41 -46.66 -0.22
CA ALA A 28 -26.33 -45.60 -0.60
C ALA A 28 -25.59 -44.41 -1.25
N LEU A 29 -24.49 -43.97 -0.63
CA LEU A 29 -23.64 -42.89 -1.14
C LEU A 29 -22.97 -43.24 -2.47
N GLN A 30 -22.39 -44.43 -2.61
CA GLN A 30 -21.73 -44.84 -3.85
C GLN A 30 -22.71 -45.01 -5.01
N VAL A 31 -23.89 -45.58 -4.75
CA VAL A 31 -24.95 -45.68 -5.75
C VAL A 31 -25.40 -44.28 -6.19
N LEU A 32 -25.54 -43.32 -5.28
CA LEU A 32 -25.89 -41.95 -5.61
C LEU A 32 -24.81 -41.23 -6.43
N ILE A 33 -23.54 -41.36 -6.05
CA ILE A 33 -22.43 -40.78 -6.82
C ILE A 33 -22.40 -41.36 -8.24
N ARG A 34 -22.65 -42.67 -8.38
CA ARG A 34 -22.74 -43.32 -9.69
C ARG A 34 -23.96 -42.84 -10.48
N CYS A 35 -25.11 -42.69 -9.82
CA CYS A 35 -26.31 -42.10 -10.41
C CYS A 35 -25.98 -40.73 -11.02
N SER A 36 -25.32 -39.85 -10.27
CA SER A 36 -25.00 -38.48 -10.72
C SER A 36 -24.10 -38.39 -11.96
N LYS A 37 -23.39 -39.47 -12.30
CA LYS A 37 -22.48 -39.55 -13.45
C LYS A 37 -23.12 -40.28 -14.65
N GLN A 38 -24.36 -40.75 -14.52
CA GLN A 38 -25.00 -41.58 -15.54
C GLN A 38 -25.76 -40.74 -16.57
N GLU A 39 -25.47 -40.97 -17.85
CA GLU A 39 -26.13 -40.28 -18.97
C GLU A 39 -27.44 -40.94 -19.42
N ASP A 40 -27.56 -42.26 -19.24
CA ASP A 40 -28.79 -43.00 -19.54
C ASP A 40 -29.89 -42.70 -18.49
N ALA A 41 -30.97 -42.06 -18.94
CA ALA A 41 -32.10 -41.66 -18.10
C ALA A 41 -32.81 -42.84 -17.41
N LYS A 42 -32.86 -44.02 -18.04
CA LYS A 42 -33.50 -45.20 -17.45
C LYS A 42 -32.65 -45.74 -16.30
N LEU A 43 -31.34 -45.90 -16.54
CA LEU A 43 -30.42 -46.38 -15.52
C LEU A 43 -30.23 -45.36 -14.39
N HIS A 44 -30.25 -44.06 -14.71
CA HIS A 44 -30.20 -42.98 -13.73
C HIS A 44 -31.37 -43.10 -12.73
N ARG A 45 -32.61 -43.23 -13.22
CA ARG A 45 -33.80 -43.40 -12.38
C ARG A 45 -33.74 -44.67 -11.53
N GLU A 46 -33.33 -45.80 -12.10
CA GLU A 46 -33.16 -47.06 -11.36
C GLU A 46 -32.11 -46.93 -10.23
N LEU A 47 -30.99 -46.26 -10.50
CA LEU A 47 -29.95 -46.00 -9.47
C LEU A 47 -30.43 -45.02 -8.39
N LEU A 48 -31.20 -44.00 -8.76
CA LEU A 48 -31.78 -43.03 -7.83
C LEU A 48 -32.75 -43.73 -6.86
N GLU A 49 -33.68 -44.54 -7.37
CA GLU A 49 -34.63 -45.33 -6.57
C GLU A 49 -33.93 -46.38 -5.69
N MET A 50 -32.81 -46.95 -6.14
CA MET A 50 -32.02 -47.87 -5.31
C MET A 50 -31.29 -47.15 -4.18
N SER A 51 -30.77 -45.95 -4.44
CA SER A 51 -30.13 -45.11 -3.42
C SER A 51 -31.15 -44.64 -2.38
N GLU A 52 -32.32 -44.17 -2.81
CA GLU A 52 -33.41 -43.75 -1.92
C GLU A 52 -33.86 -44.88 -0.99
N ARG A 53 -34.13 -46.08 -1.52
CA ARG A 53 -34.47 -47.27 -0.72
C ARG A 53 -33.36 -47.72 0.23
N ALA A 54 -32.10 -47.40 -0.08
CA ALA A 54 -31.00 -47.68 0.83
C ALA A 54 -30.96 -46.66 1.98
N PHE A 55 -31.13 -45.36 1.68
CA PHE A 55 -31.23 -44.30 2.68
C PHE A 55 -32.42 -44.50 3.64
N ASP A 56 -33.57 -44.96 3.15
CA ASP A 56 -34.74 -45.21 3.99
C ASP A 56 -34.51 -46.31 5.04
N SER A 57 -33.61 -47.24 4.76
CA SER A 57 -33.26 -48.32 5.70
C SER A 57 -32.14 -47.98 6.69
N LEU A 58 -31.57 -46.76 6.62
CA LEU A 58 -30.49 -46.36 7.51
C LEU A 58 -31.00 -46.10 8.93
N LYS A 59 -30.35 -46.77 9.89
CA LYS A 59 -30.42 -46.41 11.31
C LYS A 59 -29.48 -45.24 11.59
N LEU A 60 -29.72 -44.53 12.70
CA LEU A 60 -28.95 -43.35 13.07
C LEU A 60 -27.49 -43.75 13.39
N THR A 61 -26.53 -43.15 12.71
CA THR A 61 -25.09 -43.32 12.93
C THR A 61 -24.45 -41.96 13.22
N GLU A 62 -23.29 -41.97 13.88
CA GLU A 62 -22.56 -40.74 14.17
C GLU A 62 -22.04 -40.11 12.87
N ASN A 63 -22.04 -38.77 12.83
CA ASN A 63 -21.52 -37.98 11.71
C ASN A 63 -22.23 -38.17 10.35
N ILE A 64 -23.45 -38.72 10.31
CA ILE A 64 -24.23 -38.85 9.06
C ILE A 64 -24.30 -37.53 8.29
N PHE A 65 -24.60 -36.43 8.97
CA PHE A 65 -24.76 -35.12 8.32
C PHE A 65 -23.52 -34.69 7.54
N MET A 66 -22.33 -34.82 8.14
CA MET A 66 -21.06 -34.44 7.48
C MET A 66 -20.76 -35.36 6.29
N ARG A 67 -21.06 -36.66 6.41
CA ARG A 67 -20.86 -37.61 5.30
C ARG A 67 -21.80 -37.37 4.13
N LEU A 68 -23.05 -36.96 4.41
CA LEU A 68 -24.00 -36.54 3.40
C LEU A 68 -23.55 -35.23 2.74
N TYR A 69 -22.98 -34.30 3.50
CA TYR A 69 -22.39 -33.06 2.97
C TYR A 69 -21.18 -33.34 2.06
N ASP A 70 -20.26 -34.21 2.45
CA ASP A 70 -19.12 -34.61 1.61
C ASP A 70 -19.58 -35.27 0.31
N CYS A 71 -20.65 -36.07 0.39
CA CYS A 71 -21.29 -36.66 -0.78
C CYS A 71 -21.89 -35.59 -1.68
N LEU A 72 -22.65 -34.64 -1.13
CA LEU A 72 -23.20 -33.50 -1.87
C LEU A 72 -22.09 -32.79 -2.67
N MET A 73 -20.93 -32.55 -2.05
CA MET A 73 -19.77 -31.91 -2.71
C MET A 73 -19.13 -32.76 -3.81
N SER A 74 -19.43 -34.05 -3.86
CA SER A 74 -18.88 -35.01 -4.83
C SER A 74 -19.85 -35.36 -5.98
N LEU A 75 -21.11 -34.90 -5.90
CA LEU A 75 -22.12 -35.11 -6.95
C LEU A 75 -21.87 -34.24 -8.17
N CYS A 76 -22.42 -34.64 -9.32
CA CYS A 76 -22.46 -33.78 -10.50
C CYS A 76 -23.27 -32.50 -10.21
N PRO A 77 -22.72 -31.29 -10.48
CA PRO A 77 -23.39 -30.01 -10.22
C PRO A 77 -24.68 -29.80 -11.01
N TYR A 78 -24.92 -30.59 -12.04
CA TYR A 78 -26.06 -30.47 -12.95
C TYR A 78 -27.15 -31.51 -12.68
N ASP A 79 -26.96 -32.42 -11.72
CA ASP A 79 -27.96 -33.44 -11.37
C ASP A 79 -28.84 -32.99 -10.20
N TYR A 80 -29.82 -32.14 -10.50
CA TYR A 80 -30.71 -31.59 -9.49
C TYR A 80 -31.56 -32.66 -8.78
N GLU A 81 -31.82 -33.80 -9.41
CA GLU A 81 -32.58 -34.91 -8.79
C GLU A 81 -31.74 -35.62 -7.72
N ALA A 82 -30.47 -35.93 -8.03
CA ALA A 82 -29.55 -36.51 -7.05
C ALA A 82 -29.23 -35.52 -5.91
N ILE A 83 -29.10 -34.23 -6.23
CA ILE A 83 -28.90 -33.16 -5.25
C ILE A 83 -30.13 -32.98 -4.35
N ASP A 84 -31.35 -33.04 -4.90
CA ASP A 84 -32.58 -32.96 -4.10
C ASP A 84 -32.68 -34.13 -3.11
N LEU A 85 -32.35 -35.36 -3.57
CA LEU A 85 -32.36 -36.55 -2.73
C LEU A 85 -31.37 -36.43 -1.56
N ILE A 86 -30.13 -36.00 -1.79
CA ILE A 86 -29.15 -35.87 -0.70
C ILE A 86 -29.55 -34.75 0.28
N LEU A 87 -30.13 -33.65 -0.19
CA LEU A 87 -30.60 -32.56 0.68
C LEU A 87 -31.78 -32.98 1.56
N LYS A 88 -32.71 -33.78 1.05
CA LYS A 88 -33.79 -34.39 1.85
C LYS A 88 -33.23 -35.27 2.96
N GLN A 89 -32.19 -36.07 2.66
CA GLN A 89 -31.54 -36.89 3.68
C GLN A 89 -30.78 -36.02 4.70
N MET A 90 -30.05 -34.98 4.26
CA MET A 90 -29.38 -34.05 5.18
C MET A 90 -30.37 -33.36 6.11
N GLN A 91 -31.56 -33.01 5.62
CA GLN A 91 -32.62 -32.41 6.44
C GLN A 91 -33.16 -33.37 7.50
N LYS A 92 -33.28 -34.66 7.17
CA LYS A 92 -33.72 -35.73 8.09
C LYS A 92 -32.74 -35.94 9.24
N TYR A 93 -31.44 -35.79 8.99
CA TYR A 93 -30.36 -36.04 9.97
C TYR A 93 -29.71 -34.75 10.51
N ALA A 94 -30.33 -33.59 10.28
CA ALA A 94 -29.85 -32.32 10.84
C ALA A 94 -30.12 -32.25 12.36
N ILE A 95 -29.16 -31.70 13.10
CA ILE A 95 -29.30 -31.43 14.53
C ILE A 95 -29.99 -30.08 14.66
N SER A 96 -31.16 -30.03 15.30
CA SER A 96 -32.03 -28.85 15.38
C SER A 96 -31.35 -27.61 15.96
N ASP A 97 -30.38 -27.80 16.86
CA ASP A 97 -29.69 -26.74 17.58
C ASP A 97 -28.32 -26.37 16.97
N ASN A 98 -27.94 -26.97 15.83
CA ASN A 98 -26.69 -26.65 15.16
C ASN A 98 -26.91 -25.58 14.07
N GLU A 99 -26.51 -24.35 14.37
CA GLU A 99 -26.60 -23.20 13.46
C GLU A 99 -25.93 -23.45 12.10
N GLN A 100 -24.84 -24.22 12.06
CA GLN A 100 -24.13 -24.52 10.81
C GLN A 100 -24.94 -25.48 9.93
N HIS A 101 -25.57 -26.51 10.52
CA HIS A 101 -26.42 -27.45 9.76
C HIS A 101 -27.62 -26.72 9.18
N ALA A 102 -28.26 -25.86 9.97
CA ALA A 102 -29.40 -25.05 9.53
C ALA A 102 -29.02 -24.08 8.41
N LEU A 103 -27.85 -23.44 8.50
CA LEU A 103 -27.35 -22.51 7.49
C LEU A 103 -27.02 -23.21 6.17
N ILE A 104 -26.30 -24.34 6.21
CA ILE A 104 -25.94 -25.14 5.03
C ILE A 104 -27.21 -25.60 4.31
N LEU A 105 -28.18 -26.17 5.04
CA LEU A 105 -29.44 -26.64 4.47
C LEU A 105 -30.24 -25.49 3.85
N LYS A 106 -30.42 -24.38 4.59
CA LYS A 106 -31.15 -23.22 4.08
C LYS A 106 -30.56 -22.71 2.77
N ARG A 107 -29.23 -22.58 2.70
CA ARG A 107 -28.51 -22.14 1.49
C ARG A 107 -28.71 -23.13 0.35
N ALA A 108 -28.41 -24.40 0.58
CA ALA A 108 -28.51 -25.45 -0.44
C ALA A 108 -29.93 -25.57 -1.01
N THR A 109 -30.96 -25.51 -0.16
CA THR A 109 -32.36 -25.56 -0.60
C THR A 109 -32.76 -24.33 -1.41
N ILE A 110 -32.39 -23.12 -0.98
CA ILE A 110 -32.67 -21.87 -1.74
C ILE A 110 -31.99 -21.92 -3.11
N THR A 111 -30.73 -22.34 -3.15
CA THR A 111 -29.94 -22.49 -4.38
C THR A 111 -30.58 -23.49 -5.33
N LEU A 112 -30.97 -24.67 -4.84
CA LEU A 112 -31.63 -25.68 -5.66
C LEU A 112 -32.96 -25.19 -6.23
N GLN A 113 -33.79 -24.54 -5.41
CA GLN A 113 -35.07 -23.98 -5.84
C GLN A 113 -34.91 -22.89 -6.91
N PHE A 114 -33.89 -22.04 -6.79
CA PHE A 114 -33.57 -21.04 -7.79
C PHE A 114 -33.20 -21.69 -9.13
N LEU A 115 -32.35 -22.71 -9.09
CA LEU A 115 -31.85 -23.41 -10.27
C LEU A 115 -32.96 -24.21 -10.98
N GLN A 116 -33.79 -24.95 -10.25
CA GLN A 116 -34.94 -25.67 -10.81
C GLN A 116 -35.96 -24.75 -11.47
N ARG A 117 -36.18 -23.54 -10.93
CA ARG A 117 -37.07 -22.53 -11.55
C ARG A 117 -36.50 -21.97 -12.85
N SER A 118 -35.18 -21.85 -12.95
CA SER A 118 -34.52 -21.41 -14.19
C SER A 118 -34.60 -22.46 -15.31
N GLU A 119 -34.60 -23.75 -14.95
CA GLU A 119 -34.75 -24.87 -15.89
C GLU A 119 -36.19 -25.04 -16.40
N GLN A 120 -37.21 -24.83 -15.56
CA GLN A 120 -38.61 -24.95 -16.00
C GLN A 120 -39.04 -23.87 -17.01
N SER A 121 -38.34 -22.73 -17.06
CA SER A 121 -38.60 -21.69 -18.06
C SER A 121 -38.03 -22.02 -19.46
N SER A 122 -37.13 -23.00 -19.58
CA SER A 122 -36.53 -23.40 -20.87
C SER A 122 -37.30 -24.55 -21.56
N VAL A 123 -38.05 -25.36 -20.81
CA VAL A 123 -38.77 -26.55 -21.32
C VAL A 123 -40.05 -26.21 -22.12
N LEU A 124 -40.59 -24.98 -22.05
CA LEU A 124 -41.82 -24.60 -22.79
C LEU A 124 -41.61 -24.17 -24.26
N THR A 125 -40.42 -24.38 -24.83
CA THR A 125 -40.19 -24.19 -26.27
C THR A 125 -39.43 -25.38 -26.83
N ASP A 126 -40.15 -26.46 -27.08
CA ASP A 126 -39.69 -27.59 -27.88
C ASP A 126 -39.36 -27.11 -29.31
N GLY A 127 -38.10 -27.34 -29.70
CA GLY A 127 -37.55 -26.95 -31.00
C GLY A 127 -36.10 -27.38 -31.14
N SER A 128 -35.82 -28.66 -30.91
CA SER A 128 -34.52 -29.29 -31.18
C SER A 128 -34.18 -29.22 -32.68
N ALA A 129 -33.23 -28.36 -33.06
CA ALA A 129 -32.22 -28.60 -34.10
C ALA A 129 -31.24 -27.43 -34.24
N MET A 130 -29.96 -27.75 -34.37
CA MET A 130 -28.83 -26.92 -34.87
C MET A 130 -28.06 -26.05 -33.87
N ILE A 131 -27.12 -26.66 -33.14
CA ILE A 131 -25.75 -26.13 -32.97
C ILE A 131 -24.76 -27.32 -32.93
N GLU A 132 -24.60 -28.00 -34.05
CA GLU A 132 -23.42 -28.84 -34.32
C GLU A 132 -22.71 -28.20 -35.52
N ASN A 133 -21.38 -28.11 -35.45
CA ASN A 133 -20.43 -27.73 -36.52
C ASN A 133 -19.96 -26.27 -36.66
N ALA A 134 -19.40 -25.64 -35.61
CA ALA A 134 -18.65 -24.39 -35.83
C ALA A 134 -17.39 -24.16 -34.98
N SER A 135 -16.83 -25.14 -34.25
CA SER A 135 -15.68 -24.83 -33.36
C SER A 135 -14.55 -25.85 -33.30
N LEU A 136 -14.48 -26.80 -34.24
CA LEU A 136 -13.51 -27.91 -34.18
C LEU A 136 -12.24 -27.77 -35.04
N GLU A 137 -11.95 -26.62 -35.66
CA GLU A 137 -10.81 -26.53 -36.61
C GLU A 137 -9.70 -25.50 -36.28
N MET A 138 -9.68 -24.85 -35.10
CA MET A 138 -8.65 -23.82 -34.83
C MET A 138 -7.66 -24.09 -33.70
N ILE A 139 -7.64 -25.28 -33.09
CA ILE A 139 -6.64 -25.61 -32.05
C ILE A 139 -6.04 -26.98 -32.32
N ALA A 140 -5.38 -27.10 -33.46
CA ALA A 140 -4.40 -28.14 -33.70
C ALA A 140 -3.14 -27.43 -34.20
N ASN A 141 -2.16 -27.22 -33.32
CA ASN A 141 -0.74 -27.44 -33.60
C ASN A 141 0.15 -27.14 -32.37
N GLU A 142 0.87 -28.20 -31.97
CA GLU A 142 2.21 -28.26 -31.36
C GLU A 142 2.43 -27.97 -29.86
N ASP A 143 2.40 -29.08 -29.07
CA ASP A 143 3.39 -29.59 -28.09
C ASP A 143 4.69 -28.75 -27.92
N ARG A 144 5.34 -28.56 -26.76
CA ARG A 144 5.34 -29.16 -25.40
C ARG A 144 6.27 -28.28 -24.53
N ASP A 145 5.91 -27.98 -23.27
CA ASP A 145 6.71 -28.43 -22.12
C ASP A 145 6.06 -28.07 -20.76
N MET A 146 5.71 -29.16 -20.07
CA MET A 146 5.39 -29.41 -18.67
C MET A 146 5.44 -28.25 -17.64
N CYS A 147 4.27 -27.71 -17.27
CA CYS A 147 3.80 -27.50 -15.88
C CYS A 147 2.47 -26.71 -15.83
N SER A 148 1.39 -27.22 -16.44
CA SER A 148 0.06 -26.59 -16.32
C SER A 148 -1.07 -27.53 -16.74
N ASN A 149 -1.57 -28.32 -15.79
CA ASN A 149 -2.88 -28.99 -15.90
C ASN A 149 -3.84 -28.21 -14.97
N GLY A 150 -4.74 -27.34 -15.42
CA GLY A 150 -5.39 -27.34 -16.73
C GLY A 150 -6.52 -28.38 -16.75
N LEU A 151 -7.48 -28.25 -15.84
CA LEU A 151 -8.71 -29.04 -15.85
C LEU A 151 -9.87 -28.16 -16.35
N PHE A 152 -9.72 -27.59 -17.55
CA PHE A 152 -10.89 -27.26 -18.35
C PHE A 152 -11.34 -28.58 -19.00
N VAL A 153 -12.39 -29.14 -18.43
CA VAL A 153 -13.09 -30.31 -18.96
C VAL A 153 -13.50 -29.99 -20.40
N THR A 154 -12.88 -30.67 -21.36
CA THR A 154 -13.02 -30.43 -22.80
C THR A 154 -14.39 -30.84 -23.37
N HIS A 155 -15.28 -31.41 -22.55
CA HIS A 155 -16.69 -31.57 -22.88
C HIS A 155 -17.54 -31.36 -21.62
N LEU A 156 -18.29 -30.26 -21.57
CA LEU A 156 -19.29 -30.10 -20.50
C LEU A 156 -20.34 -31.24 -20.63
N PRO A 157 -20.82 -31.83 -19.51
CA PRO A 157 -21.82 -32.90 -19.56
C PRO A 157 -23.06 -32.45 -20.35
N ASN A 158 -23.75 -33.35 -21.06
CA ASN A 158 -24.96 -33.00 -21.83
C ASN A 158 -26.01 -32.24 -21.00
N ARG A 159 -26.07 -32.50 -19.68
CA ARG A 159 -26.95 -31.81 -18.72
C ARG A 159 -26.61 -30.33 -18.49
N SER A 160 -25.40 -29.88 -18.82
CA SER A 160 -24.98 -28.47 -18.74
C SER A 160 -25.57 -27.58 -19.84
N GLN A 161 -26.12 -28.18 -20.91
CA GLN A 161 -26.68 -27.44 -22.04
C GLN A 161 -27.93 -26.63 -21.63
N ASN A 162 -28.64 -27.09 -20.60
CA ASN A 162 -29.93 -26.52 -20.17
C ASN A 162 -29.96 -26.07 -18.69
N SER A 163 -28.90 -26.33 -17.93
CA SER A 163 -28.92 -26.22 -16.46
C SER A 163 -27.63 -25.59 -15.94
N LEU A 164 -27.74 -24.70 -14.95
CA LEU A 164 -26.60 -24.04 -14.30
C LEU A 164 -25.97 -24.94 -13.22
N PRO A 165 -24.66 -24.86 -12.95
CA PRO A 165 -24.02 -25.73 -11.98
C PRO A 165 -24.41 -25.35 -10.53
N PHE A 166 -24.78 -26.33 -9.71
CA PHE A 166 -25.23 -26.13 -8.32
C PHE A 166 -24.13 -25.67 -7.35
N HIS A 167 -22.97 -26.34 -7.33
CA HIS A 167 -21.91 -26.11 -6.33
C HIS A 167 -21.33 -24.70 -6.28
N PRO A 168 -21.15 -23.96 -7.39
CA PRO A 168 -20.70 -22.57 -7.34
C PRO A 168 -21.59 -21.63 -6.50
N PHE A 169 -22.87 -21.95 -6.32
CA PHE A 169 -23.84 -21.15 -5.58
C PHE A 169 -24.01 -21.59 -4.10
N LEU A 170 -23.28 -22.62 -3.64
CA LEU A 170 -23.33 -23.08 -2.25
C LEU A 170 -22.42 -22.29 -1.29
N PHE A 171 -21.53 -21.47 -1.83
CA PHE A 171 -20.37 -20.98 -1.12
C PHE A 171 -20.41 -19.47 -0.82
N GLU A 172 -20.76 -19.12 0.42
CA GLU A 172 -20.66 -17.75 0.95
C GLU A 172 -19.87 -17.64 2.28
N ASP A 173 -19.28 -18.73 2.80
CA ASP A 173 -18.51 -18.62 4.06
C ASP A 173 -17.09 -18.07 3.84
N ASN A 174 -16.85 -16.95 4.53
CA ASN A 174 -15.70 -16.05 4.45
C ASN A 174 -14.34 -16.62 4.89
N LYS A 175 -14.14 -17.94 4.97
CA LYS A 175 -12.87 -18.49 5.49
C LYS A 175 -12.03 -19.33 4.53
N ASP A 176 -12.56 -20.19 3.66
CA ASP A 176 -11.66 -21.21 3.07
C ASP A 176 -11.87 -21.60 1.59
N ILE A 177 -12.58 -20.81 0.79
CA ILE A 177 -12.43 -20.95 -0.66
C ILE A 177 -11.34 -19.98 -1.07
N LYS A 178 -10.15 -20.56 -1.25
CA LYS A 178 -8.96 -19.97 -1.87
C LYS A 178 -9.38 -18.78 -2.71
N SER A 179 -9.09 -17.59 -2.19
CA SER A 179 -9.57 -16.30 -2.73
C SER A 179 -9.51 -16.25 -4.27
N GLU A 180 -8.50 -16.85 -4.89
CA GLU A 180 -8.36 -17.01 -6.34
C GLU A 180 -9.54 -17.73 -7.04
N THR A 181 -10.10 -18.82 -6.48
CA THR A 181 -11.25 -19.54 -7.07
C THR A 181 -12.53 -18.72 -6.99
N LYS A 182 -12.75 -17.99 -5.88
CA LYS A 182 -13.84 -17.03 -5.75
C LYS A 182 -13.70 -15.90 -6.78
N MET A 183 -12.47 -15.42 -7.00
CA MET A 183 -12.18 -14.42 -8.01
C MET A 183 -12.49 -14.91 -9.43
N GLN A 184 -12.11 -16.15 -9.77
CA GLN A 184 -12.39 -16.76 -11.06
C GLN A 184 -13.90 -16.93 -11.31
N LEU A 185 -14.67 -17.35 -10.30
CA LEU A 185 -16.13 -17.47 -10.41
C LEU A 185 -16.80 -16.11 -10.62
N LEU A 186 -16.35 -15.07 -9.91
CA LEU A 186 -16.83 -13.72 -10.12
C LEU A 186 -16.49 -13.20 -11.53
N SER A 187 -15.30 -13.50 -12.05
CA SER A 187 -14.91 -13.16 -13.43
C SER A 187 -15.83 -13.83 -14.44
N ILE A 188 -16.07 -15.14 -14.31
CA ILE A 188 -16.98 -15.89 -15.20
C ILE A 188 -18.39 -15.29 -15.18
N GLY A 189 -18.91 -14.93 -14.00
CA GLY A 189 -20.21 -14.27 -13.88
C GLY A 189 -20.28 -12.91 -14.57
N ILE A 190 -19.20 -12.12 -14.51
CA ILE A 190 -19.08 -10.84 -15.23
C ILE A 190 -19.03 -11.07 -16.73
N ASP A 191 -18.23 -12.05 -17.20
CA ASP A 191 -18.04 -12.35 -18.62
C ASP A 191 -19.34 -12.82 -19.27
N VAL A 192 -20.07 -13.72 -18.61
CA VAL A 192 -21.39 -14.19 -19.07
C VAL A 192 -22.40 -13.03 -19.11
N GLY A 193 -22.44 -12.20 -18.07
CA GLY A 193 -23.32 -11.04 -18.04
C GLY A 193 -23.00 -10.02 -19.13
N ASN A 194 -21.72 -9.74 -19.40
CA ASN A 194 -21.29 -8.87 -20.49
C ASN A 194 -21.60 -9.46 -21.87
N MET A 195 -21.45 -10.79 -22.03
CA MET A 195 -21.81 -11.50 -23.27
C MET A 195 -23.30 -11.36 -23.56
N TRP A 196 -24.14 -11.47 -22.53
CA TRP A 196 -25.59 -11.25 -22.63
C TRP A 196 -25.94 -9.78 -22.89
N LEU A 197 -25.24 -8.81 -22.32
CA LEU A 197 -25.48 -7.39 -22.63
C LEU A 197 -25.00 -6.98 -24.03
N GLY A 198 -24.00 -7.69 -24.55
CA GLY A 198 -23.38 -7.49 -25.85
C GLY A 198 -24.22 -7.96 -27.06
N PRO A 199 -23.59 -8.04 -28.25
CA PRO A 199 -24.29 -8.39 -29.49
C PRO A 199 -24.85 -9.82 -29.47
N MET A 200 -24.25 -10.74 -28.70
CA MET A 200 -24.75 -12.10 -28.56
C MET A 200 -26.09 -12.17 -27.81
N GLY A 201 -26.38 -11.23 -26.91
CA GLY A 201 -27.69 -11.15 -26.25
C GLY A 201 -28.87 -10.94 -27.21
N ASN A 202 -28.61 -10.31 -28.37
CA ASN A 202 -29.60 -10.15 -29.43
C ASN A 202 -29.69 -11.38 -30.35
N GLN A 203 -28.70 -12.27 -30.28
CA GLN A 203 -28.61 -13.51 -31.05
C GLN A 203 -29.10 -14.72 -30.24
N LEU A 204 -29.48 -14.52 -28.97
CA LEU A 204 -30.12 -15.53 -28.15
C LEU A 204 -31.51 -15.86 -28.70
N LEU A 205 -31.91 -17.14 -28.58
CA LEU A 205 -33.21 -17.68 -28.98
C LEU A 205 -34.41 -16.86 -28.46
N LYS A 206 -34.25 -16.21 -27.30
CA LYS A 206 -35.10 -15.10 -26.87
C LYS A 206 -34.21 -13.85 -26.74
N PRO A 207 -34.45 -12.79 -27.53
CA PRO A 207 -33.72 -11.55 -27.36
C PRO A 207 -34.05 -10.97 -25.99
N ILE A 208 -33.02 -10.62 -25.24
CA ILE A 208 -33.16 -10.10 -23.87
C ILE A 208 -34.00 -8.83 -23.92
N GLN A 209 -35.09 -8.81 -23.14
CA GLN A 209 -35.99 -7.67 -23.09
C GLN A 209 -35.31 -6.45 -22.43
N ALA A 210 -35.83 -5.26 -22.70
CA ALA A 210 -35.23 -4.02 -22.21
C ALA A 210 -35.15 -3.97 -20.66
N ASP A 211 -36.13 -4.52 -19.96
CA ASP A 211 -36.16 -4.58 -18.48
C ASP A 211 -35.17 -5.62 -17.93
N GLU A 212 -35.02 -6.76 -18.60
CA GLU A 212 -34.03 -7.79 -18.28
C GLU A 212 -32.60 -7.31 -18.51
N ARG A 213 -32.35 -6.55 -19.60
CA ARG A 213 -31.07 -5.89 -19.85
C ARG A 213 -30.68 -4.96 -18.71
N VAL A 214 -31.63 -4.19 -18.16
CA VAL A 214 -31.37 -3.32 -17.00
C VAL A 214 -31.04 -4.13 -15.74
N LYS A 215 -31.75 -5.24 -15.49
CA LYS A 215 -31.47 -6.15 -14.37
C LYS A 215 -30.09 -6.81 -14.50
N ILE A 216 -29.74 -7.30 -15.69
CA ILE A 216 -28.44 -7.91 -15.99
C ILE A 216 -27.32 -6.87 -15.86
N ALA A 217 -27.51 -5.66 -16.38
CA ALA A 217 -26.53 -4.57 -16.23
C ALA A 217 -26.30 -4.20 -14.75
N THR A 218 -27.36 -4.13 -13.96
CA THR A 218 -27.28 -3.88 -12.51
C THR A 218 -26.55 -5.02 -11.81
N PHE A 219 -26.83 -6.27 -12.19
CA PHE A 219 -26.20 -7.45 -11.65
C PHE A 219 -24.70 -7.52 -11.98
N VAL A 220 -24.32 -7.27 -13.24
CA VAL A 220 -22.92 -7.16 -13.67
C VAL A 220 -22.20 -6.06 -12.91
N ALA A 221 -22.81 -4.88 -12.76
CA ALA A 221 -22.22 -3.79 -11.98
C ALA A 221 -21.94 -4.18 -10.53
N ASN A 222 -22.87 -4.90 -9.89
CA ASN A 222 -22.69 -5.42 -8.53
C ASN A 222 -21.60 -6.50 -8.45
N LEU A 223 -21.55 -7.42 -9.42
CA LEU A 223 -20.51 -8.44 -9.50
C LEU A 223 -19.14 -7.82 -9.72
N SER A 224 -19.00 -6.87 -10.65
CA SER A 224 -17.76 -6.13 -10.90
C SER A 224 -17.30 -5.36 -9.67
N LYS A 225 -18.22 -4.76 -8.91
CA LYS A 225 -17.90 -4.11 -7.63
C LYS A 225 -17.39 -5.11 -6.60
N SER A 226 -18.05 -6.26 -6.46
CA SER A 226 -17.63 -7.33 -5.54
C SER A 226 -16.29 -7.94 -5.94
N HIS A 227 -16.08 -8.19 -7.24
CA HIS A 227 -14.83 -8.67 -7.81
C HIS A 227 -13.69 -7.71 -7.49
N ARG A 228 -13.84 -6.42 -7.78
CA ARG A 228 -12.81 -5.42 -7.48
C ARG A 228 -12.45 -5.39 -6.00
N ARG A 229 -13.45 -5.33 -5.12
CA ARG A 229 -13.25 -5.35 -3.67
C ARG A 229 -12.49 -6.59 -3.19
N ASN A 230 -12.95 -7.78 -3.56
CA ASN A 230 -12.33 -9.04 -3.13
C ASN A 230 -10.90 -9.18 -3.67
N ARG A 231 -10.62 -8.67 -4.88
CA ARG A 231 -9.28 -8.71 -5.45
C ARG A 231 -8.35 -7.73 -4.74
N THR A 232 -8.81 -6.53 -4.42
CA THR A 232 -8.05 -5.58 -3.59
C THR A 232 -7.70 -6.19 -2.23
N GLU A 233 -8.65 -6.85 -1.56
CA GLU A 233 -8.39 -7.57 -0.29
C GLU A 233 -7.31 -8.66 -0.44
N LEU A 234 -7.38 -9.45 -1.52
CA LEU A 234 -6.40 -10.49 -1.83
C LEU A 234 -5.00 -9.90 -2.08
N LEU A 235 -4.91 -8.84 -2.87
CA LEU A 235 -3.65 -8.16 -3.17
C LEU A 235 -3.00 -7.55 -1.92
N LEU A 236 -3.80 -6.91 -1.05
CA LEU A 236 -3.32 -6.40 0.24
C LEU A 236 -2.85 -7.53 1.16
N LYS A 237 -3.54 -8.68 1.17
CA LYS A 237 -3.15 -9.85 1.97
C LYS A 237 -1.82 -10.45 1.50
N LYS A 238 -1.52 -10.44 0.20
CA LYS A 238 -0.24 -10.94 -0.34
C LYS A 238 0.99 -10.18 0.15
N VAL A 239 0.82 -8.91 0.51
CA VAL A 239 1.91 -8.00 0.95
C VAL A 239 1.80 -7.66 2.45
N ASP A 240 1.01 -8.42 3.22
CA ASP A 240 0.75 -8.19 4.65
C ASP A 240 0.28 -6.76 5.00
N LEU A 241 -0.44 -6.12 4.07
CA LEU A 241 -1.01 -4.78 4.21
C LEU A 241 -2.50 -4.79 4.54
N LEU A 242 -3.15 -5.95 4.65
CA LEU A 242 -4.54 -6.05 5.09
C LEU A 242 -4.62 -5.88 6.61
N LYS A 243 -4.80 -4.65 7.08
CA LYS A 243 -4.84 -4.26 8.50
C LYS A 243 -6.09 -3.42 8.76
N ASN A 244 -6.42 -3.18 10.03
CA ASN A 244 -7.58 -2.35 10.41
C ASN A 244 -7.58 -0.97 9.72
N GLU A 245 -6.39 -0.38 9.55
CA GLU A 245 -6.20 0.93 8.88
C GLU A 245 -6.52 0.92 7.38
N THR A 246 -6.29 -0.20 6.68
CA THR A 246 -6.50 -0.32 5.23
C THR A 246 -7.85 -0.92 4.88
N ILE A 247 -8.51 -1.64 5.80
CA ILE A 247 -9.81 -2.28 5.58
C ILE A 247 -10.91 -1.27 5.26
N ASP A 248 -10.93 -0.13 5.95
CA ASP A 248 -11.92 0.92 5.69
C ASP A 248 -11.66 1.64 4.35
N LEU A 249 -10.40 1.75 3.95
CA LEU A 249 -9.94 2.38 2.71
C LEU A 249 -10.21 1.52 1.46
N ILE A 250 -10.58 0.25 1.59
CA ILE A 250 -11.00 -0.59 0.45
C ILE A 250 -12.22 0.02 -0.27
N LYS A 251 -13.05 0.79 0.45
CA LYS A 251 -14.21 1.47 -0.14
C LYS A 251 -13.81 2.65 -1.04
N SER A 252 -12.64 3.25 -0.82
CA SER A 252 -12.09 4.37 -1.59
C SER A 252 -10.69 4.04 -2.13
N PRO A 253 -10.62 3.43 -3.34
CA PRO A 253 -9.36 2.98 -3.92
C PRO A 253 -8.28 4.08 -4.09
N SER A 254 -8.68 5.32 -4.36
CA SER A 254 -7.75 6.46 -4.45
C SER A 254 -7.08 6.76 -3.11
N ASP A 255 -7.85 6.83 -2.02
CA ASP A 255 -7.33 7.09 -0.67
C ASP A 255 -6.43 5.95 -0.19
N LEU A 256 -6.77 4.71 -0.56
CA LEU A 256 -5.94 3.55 -0.30
C LEU A 256 -4.56 3.68 -0.98
N VAL A 257 -4.52 4.09 -2.25
CA VAL A 257 -3.26 4.30 -2.98
C VAL A 257 -2.44 5.42 -2.33
N VAL A 258 -3.07 6.55 -2.00
CA VAL A 258 -2.43 7.69 -1.30
C VAL A 258 -1.85 7.26 0.05
N PHE A 259 -2.61 6.47 0.81
CA PHE A 259 -2.19 5.94 2.10
C PHE A 259 -0.97 5.01 1.96
N ILE A 260 -0.98 4.10 0.98
CA ILE A 260 0.13 3.17 0.76
C ILE A 260 1.41 3.94 0.42
N TYR A 261 1.34 4.93 -0.50
CA TYR A 261 2.49 5.77 -0.86
C TYR A 261 3.07 6.53 0.34
N SER A 262 2.20 7.07 1.21
CA SER A 262 2.59 7.95 2.31
C SER A 262 3.11 7.18 3.53
N ASN A 263 2.47 6.07 3.88
CA ASN A 263 2.64 5.44 5.19
C ASN A 263 3.14 3.99 5.13
N ALA A 264 2.87 3.26 4.05
CA ALA A 264 3.14 1.83 4.01
C ALA A 264 4.51 1.48 3.42
N ILE A 265 5.04 2.26 2.48
CA ILE A 265 6.31 1.96 1.80
C ILE A 265 7.51 2.28 2.68
N ASN A 266 8.35 1.29 2.96
CA ASN A 266 9.68 1.54 3.51
C ASN A 266 10.64 1.94 2.39
N TRP A 267 10.82 3.25 2.22
CA TRP A 267 11.67 3.82 1.17
C TRP A 267 13.16 3.48 1.26
N ASN A 268 13.61 2.95 2.39
CA ASN A 268 14.99 2.53 2.61
C ASN A 268 15.23 1.05 2.25
N ASP A 269 14.17 0.26 2.06
CA ASP A 269 14.26 -1.15 1.70
C ASP A 269 13.88 -1.34 0.21
N PRO A 270 14.81 -1.75 -0.66
CA PRO A 270 14.54 -1.89 -2.09
C PRO A 270 13.57 -3.02 -2.42
N ILE A 271 13.52 -4.08 -1.59
CA ILE A 271 12.64 -5.23 -1.80
C ILE A 271 11.21 -4.82 -1.47
N ASP A 272 11.01 -4.21 -0.29
CA ASP A 272 9.73 -3.69 0.15
C ASP A 272 9.17 -2.65 -0.83
N LYS A 273 10.02 -1.71 -1.24
CA LYS A 273 9.69 -0.69 -2.22
C LYS A 273 9.21 -1.31 -3.53
N LYS A 274 9.94 -2.29 -4.07
CA LYS A 274 9.57 -2.92 -5.35
C LYS A 274 8.22 -3.64 -5.24
N ALA A 275 8.03 -4.48 -4.22
CA ALA A 275 6.82 -5.26 -4.03
C ALA A 275 5.57 -4.36 -3.85
N LYS A 276 5.68 -3.28 -3.07
CA LYS A 276 4.56 -2.35 -2.84
C LYS A 276 4.27 -1.45 -4.05
N LEU A 277 5.27 -1.09 -4.86
CA LEU A 277 5.03 -0.36 -6.11
C LEU A 277 4.35 -1.25 -7.18
N GLU A 278 4.71 -2.52 -7.27
CA GLU A 278 4.02 -3.49 -8.14
C GLU A 278 2.55 -3.65 -7.71
N LEU A 279 2.30 -3.80 -6.41
CA LEU A 279 0.96 -3.79 -5.83
C LEU A 279 0.17 -2.52 -6.22
N LEU A 280 0.77 -1.35 -6.13
CA LEU A 280 0.12 -0.08 -6.45
C LEU A 280 -0.29 -0.01 -7.93
N ASN A 281 0.58 -0.45 -8.84
CA ASN A 281 0.26 -0.52 -10.26
C ASN A 281 -0.92 -1.48 -10.53
N GLU A 282 -0.95 -2.63 -9.85
CA GLU A 282 -2.07 -3.57 -9.94
C GLU A 282 -3.37 -2.98 -9.38
N LEU A 283 -3.32 -2.24 -8.27
CA LEU A 283 -4.49 -1.60 -7.66
C LEU A 283 -5.08 -0.48 -8.53
N VAL A 284 -4.21 0.33 -9.14
CA VAL A 284 -4.58 1.38 -10.09
C VAL A 284 -5.26 0.78 -11.31
N ALA A 285 -4.65 -0.25 -11.92
CA ALA A 285 -5.21 -0.92 -13.09
C ALA A 285 -6.54 -1.61 -12.80
N LEU A 286 -6.70 -2.18 -11.60
CA LEU A 286 -7.92 -2.89 -11.21
C LEU A 286 -9.11 -1.97 -10.95
N ASN A 287 -8.86 -0.73 -10.52
CA ASN A 287 -9.90 0.23 -10.16
C ASN A 287 -10.10 1.33 -11.21
N ASP A 288 -9.44 1.22 -12.37
CA ASP A 288 -9.46 2.22 -13.45
C ASP A 288 -9.13 3.63 -12.94
N LEU A 289 -8.15 3.73 -12.03
CA LEU A 289 -7.75 5.00 -11.43
C LEU A 289 -6.81 5.78 -12.35
N ASP A 290 -6.93 7.11 -12.34
CA ASP A 290 -5.94 7.98 -12.94
C ASP A 290 -4.69 8.04 -12.05
N HIS A 291 -3.70 7.22 -12.37
CA HIS A 291 -2.43 7.19 -11.64
C HIS A 291 -1.74 8.54 -11.66
N THR A 292 -1.84 9.28 -12.77
CA THR A 292 -1.13 10.55 -12.94
C THR A 292 -1.71 11.62 -12.04
N ALA A 293 -3.03 11.72 -11.95
CA ALA A 293 -3.71 12.63 -11.04
C ALA A 293 -3.35 12.36 -9.57
N ILE A 294 -3.33 11.09 -9.14
CA ILE A 294 -2.95 10.72 -7.77
C ILE A 294 -1.49 11.09 -7.48
N LEU A 295 -0.58 10.85 -8.43
CA LEU A 295 0.83 11.20 -8.28
C LEU A 295 1.03 12.73 -8.20
N ASP A 296 0.27 13.50 -8.98
CA ASP A 296 0.33 14.96 -8.95
C ASP A 296 -0.19 15.51 -7.61
N GLU A 297 -1.31 14.99 -7.09
CA GLU A 297 -1.83 15.35 -5.77
C GLU A 297 -0.82 15.04 -4.65
N LEU A 298 -0.19 13.86 -4.69
CA LEU A 298 0.86 13.47 -3.75
C LEU A 298 2.07 14.40 -3.82
N ILE A 299 2.50 14.76 -5.03
CA ILE A 299 3.66 15.64 -5.23
C ILE A 299 3.35 17.06 -4.74
N GLU A 300 2.16 17.58 -5.01
CA GLU A 300 1.71 18.88 -4.49
C GLU A 300 1.68 18.88 -2.96
N SER A 301 1.08 17.86 -2.35
CA SER A 301 1.03 17.68 -0.89
C SER A 301 2.44 17.59 -0.28
N TRP A 302 3.32 16.76 -0.83
CA TRP A 302 4.66 16.53 -0.27
C TRP A 302 5.65 17.66 -0.56
N LEU A 303 5.42 18.47 -1.59
CA LEU A 303 6.18 19.71 -1.82
C LEU A 303 5.75 20.81 -0.85
N GLY A 304 4.50 20.81 -0.41
CA GLY A 304 4.02 21.62 0.70
C GLY A 304 4.73 21.28 2.01
N THR A 305 5.09 22.28 2.79
CA THR A 305 5.26 22.10 4.24
C THR A 305 3.89 22.22 4.87
N ASP A 306 3.44 21.20 5.59
CA ASP A 306 2.27 21.31 6.47
C ASP A 306 2.55 22.38 7.52
N ALA A 307 2.19 23.63 7.22
CA ALA A 307 2.15 24.70 8.21
C ALA A 307 1.20 24.35 9.38
N THR A 308 0.38 23.31 9.22
CA THR A 308 -0.58 22.78 10.20
C THR A 308 -0.02 21.68 11.10
N ALA A 309 1.14 21.07 10.79
CA ALA A 309 1.72 20.04 11.67
C ALA A 309 2.34 20.61 12.97
N ALA A 310 2.55 21.93 13.04
CA ALA A 310 2.93 22.62 14.27
C ALA A 310 1.73 22.92 15.19
N ASP A 311 0.50 22.95 14.65
CA ASP A 311 -0.71 23.37 15.38
C ASP A 311 -1.77 22.26 15.55
N ALA A 312 -1.53 21.04 15.01
CA ALA A 312 -2.46 19.91 15.09
C ALA A 312 -2.05 18.82 16.11
N LYS A 313 -1.45 19.22 17.25
CA LYS A 313 -1.22 18.34 18.41
C LYS A 313 -1.95 18.80 19.69
N ASP A 314 -3.01 19.59 19.56
CA ASP A 314 -4.00 19.77 20.63
C ASP A 314 -5.32 19.12 20.22
N GLY A 315 -5.40 17.81 20.46
CA GLY A 315 -6.61 17.00 20.36
C GLY A 315 -6.90 16.33 21.69
N MET A 316 -7.54 17.08 22.59
CA MET A 316 -8.38 16.65 23.72
C MET A 316 -8.05 15.30 24.40
N THR A 317 -7.34 15.39 25.52
CA THR A 317 -7.57 14.50 26.67
C THR A 317 -7.82 15.35 27.91
N ASP A 318 -9.08 15.40 28.31
CA ASP A 318 -9.53 15.94 29.58
C ASP A 318 -9.21 14.90 30.67
N GLY A 319 -8.46 15.28 31.73
CA GLY A 319 -8.28 14.46 32.92
C GLY A 319 -6.89 14.43 33.56
N LEU A 320 -6.82 15.09 34.73
CA LEU A 320 -5.84 14.98 35.83
C LEU A 320 -4.51 15.75 35.72
N MET A 321 -4.50 16.84 36.49
CA MET A 321 -3.36 17.46 37.18
C MET A 321 -2.17 16.53 37.44
N ASN A 322 -1.02 16.86 36.85
CA ASN A 322 0.24 16.87 37.58
C ASN A 322 1.21 17.85 36.93
N GLY A 323 1.65 18.84 37.73
CA GLY A 323 2.55 19.89 37.31
C GLY A 323 3.93 19.34 36.99
N ASN A 324 4.24 19.23 35.70
CA ASN A 324 5.60 19.23 35.20
C ASN A 324 5.76 20.47 34.33
N VAL A 325 6.69 21.33 34.76
CA VAL A 325 7.13 22.54 34.06
C VAL A 325 7.25 22.24 32.58
N ALA A 326 6.46 22.93 31.76
CA ALA A 326 6.61 22.95 30.32
C ALA A 326 8.03 23.39 29.99
N VAL A 327 8.90 22.43 29.70
CA VAL A 327 10.14 22.70 28.99
C VAL A 327 9.68 23.09 27.60
N HIS A 328 9.52 24.39 27.36
CA HIS A 328 9.59 24.96 26.03
C HIS A 328 10.80 24.31 25.36
N ASN A 329 10.58 23.36 24.44
CA ASN A 329 11.61 22.94 23.50
C ASN A 329 11.84 24.15 22.61
N PRO A 330 12.96 24.88 22.75
CA PRO A 330 13.23 25.97 21.85
C PRO A 330 13.54 25.33 20.49
N ALA A 331 12.72 25.60 19.49
CA ALA A 331 13.15 25.67 18.10
C ALA A 331 14.15 24.55 17.67
N LYS A 332 13.69 23.30 17.56
CA LYS A 332 14.42 22.34 16.72
C LYS A 332 14.41 22.89 15.29
N ASP A 333 15.60 23.19 14.77
CA ASP A 333 15.94 23.31 13.34
C ASP A 333 15.53 24.57 12.56
N LEU A 334 15.40 25.73 13.22
CA LEU A 334 14.88 26.96 12.59
C LEU A 334 15.68 27.56 11.40
N VAL A 335 16.89 27.07 11.07
CA VAL A 335 17.74 27.74 10.05
C VAL A 335 18.48 26.81 9.08
N TYR A 336 18.76 25.55 9.45
CA TYR A 336 19.58 24.64 8.63
C TYR A 336 18.82 23.52 7.92
N ASP A 337 17.49 23.56 7.86
CA ASP A 337 16.72 22.62 7.04
C ASP A 337 16.94 22.93 5.56
N PHE A 338 18.01 22.33 5.03
CA PHE A 338 18.34 22.22 3.62
C PHE A 338 18.06 20.79 3.19
N PRO A 339 16.87 20.49 2.64
CA PRO A 339 16.36 19.13 2.54
C PRO A 339 16.96 18.33 1.38
N TYR A 340 18.15 18.69 0.89
CA TYR A 340 18.73 18.09 -0.31
C TYR A 340 18.93 16.58 -0.17
N LEU A 341 19.42 16.12 0.98
CA LEU A 341 19.65 14.70 1.26
C LEU A 341 18.47 14.03 1.97
N ASP A 342 17.37 14.75 2.20
CA ASP A 342 16.27 14.23 2.98
C ASP A 342 15.58 13.06 2.28
N SER A 343 15.06 12.15 3.10
CA SER A 343 14.22 11.05 2.62
C SER A 343 12.96 11.59 1.93
N SER A 344 12.39 12.71 2.39
CA SER A 344 11.23 13.38 1.78
C SER A 344 11.50 13.80 0.33
N VAL A 345 12.61 14.48 0.06
CA VAL A 345 13.02 14.85 -1.32
C VAL A 345 13.27 13.62 -2.17
N SER A 346 13.86 12.57 -1.59
CA SER A 346 14.10 11.30 -2.31
C SER A 346 12.80 10.66 -2.79
N ARG A 347 11.73 10.71 -1.98
CA ARG A 347 10.39 10.21 -2.34
C ARG A 347 9.78 11.01 -3.48
N ILE A 348 9.80 12.34 -3.38
CA ILE A 348 9.25 13.24 -4.40
C ILE A 348 9.98 13.04 -5.74
N VAL A 349 11.31 13.00 -5.72
CA VAL A 349 12.12 12.75 -6.94
C VAL A 349 11.80 11.39 -7.56
N HIS A 350 11.51 10.37 -6.74
CA HIS A 350 11.09 9.08 -7.27
C HIS A 350 9.76 9.17 -8.03
N LEU A 351 8.76 9.87 -7.48
CA LEU A 351 7.50 10.08 -8.16
C LEU A 351 7.66 10.96 -9.41
N LEU A 352 8.49 12.00 -9.36
CA LEU A 352 8.79 12.85 -10.53
C LEU A 352 9.50 12.09 -11.67
N ARG A 353 10.16 10.97 -11.39
CA ARG A 353 10.80 10.12 -12.41
C ARG A 353 9.81 9.22 -13.15
N SER A 354 8.55 9.12 -12.72
CA SER A 354 7.53 8.39 -13.48
C SER A 354 7.10 9.11 -14.76
N ARG A 355 7.43 10.41 -14.89
CA ARG A 355 7.10 11.26 -16.04
C ARG A 355 8.35 11.69 -16.82
N PRO A 356 8.20 12.21 -18.06
CA PRO A 356 9.31 12.76 -18.82
C PRO A 356 10.05 13.86 -18.03
N PRO A 357 11.39 13.87 -18.05
CA PRO A 357 12.19 14.81 -17.26
C PRO A 357 11.91 16.27 -17.64
N THR A 358 11.54 16.53 -18.89
CA THR A 358 11.15 17.85 -19.38
C THR A 358 9.90 18.37 -18.69
N GLN A 359 8.86 17.55 -18.59
CA GLN A 359 7.59 17.93 -17.94
C GLN A 359 7.78 18.16 -16.43
N ALA A 360 8.50 17.26 -15.76
CA ALA A 360 8.81 17.41 -14.34
C ALA A 360 9.64 18.68 -14.06
N ALA A 361 10.65 18.96 -14.90
CA ALA A 361 11.50 20.14 -14.75
C ALA A 361 10.72 21.44 -14.97
N VAL A 362 9.86 21.49 -15.99
CA VAL A 362 9.00 22.66 -16.26
C VAL A 362 8.01 22.89 -15.12
N TYR A 363 7.39 21.83 -14.60
CA TYR A 363 6.49 21.92 -13.44
C TYR A 363 7.20 22.51 -12.21
N LEU A 364 8.34 21.95 -11.81
CA LEU A 364 9.12 22.47 -10.67
C LEU A 364 9.57 23.92 -10.89
N THR A 365 10.03 24.25 -12.10
CA THR A 365 10.45 25.62 -12.45
C THR A 365 9.28 26.60 -12.35
N SER A 366 8.08 26.19 -12.75
CA SER A 366 6.88 27.01 -12.60
C SER A 366 6.58 27.32 -11.13
N LEU A 367 6.74 26.34 -10.22
CA LEU A 367 6.55 26.53 -8.79
C LEU A 367 7.61 27.46 -8.17
N ILE A 368 8.86 27.32 -8.59
CA ILE A 368 9.97 28.17 -8.13
C ILE A 368 9.72 29.64 -8.48
N ASN A 369 9.20 29.90 -9.68
CA ASN A 369 8.96 31.23 -10.21
C ASN A 369 7.64 31.89 -9.75
N LYS A 370 6.72 31.15 -9.10
CA LYS A 370 5.50 31.73 -8.53
C LYS A 370 5.84 32.73 -7.41
N ASP A 371 4.96 33.69 -7.17
CA ASP A 371 5.17 34.68 -6.09
C ASP A 371 5.26 34.02 -4.72
N SER A 372 6.13 34.56 -3.86
CA SER A 372 6.35 34.04 -2.50
C SER A 372 5.14 34.19 -1.58
N ASN A 373 4.15 35.00 -1.96
CA ASN A 373 2.86 35.10 -1.28
C ASN A 373 1.93 33.91 -1.57
N VAL A 374 2.17 33.21 -2.69
CA VAL A 374 1.38 32.06 -3.13
C VAL A 374 2.06 30.74 -2.76
N VAL A 375 3.39 30.69 -2.91
CA VAL A 375 4.19 29.50 -2.61
C VAL A 375 5.27 29.85 -1.59
N LEU A 376 5.23 29.16 -0.44
CA LEU A 376 6.19 29.36 0.65
C LEU A 376 7.62 29.06 0.19
N HIS A 377 8.60 29.72 0.83
CA HIS A 377 10.01 29.53 0.54
C HIS A 377 10.46 28.08 0.71
N ASP A 378 9.94 27.35 1.69
CA ASP A 378 10.29 25.95 1.93
C ASP A 378 9.90 25.05 0.76
N THR A 379 8.71 25.26 0.19
CA THR A 379 8.27 24.58 -1.02
C THR A 379 9.18 24.90 -2.19
N LYS A 380 9.56 26.16 -2.40
CA LYS A 380 10.50 26.54 -3.48
C LYS A 380 11.89 25.93 -3.30
N ILE A 381 12.42 25.95 -2.07
CA ILE A 381 13.72 25.33 -1.74
C ILE A 381 13.66 23.82 -2.00
N ARG A 382 12.59 23.15 -1.56
CA ARG A 382 12.38 21.71 -1.80
C ARG A 382 12.23 21.42 -3.29
N SER A 383 11.53 22.25 -4.06
CA SER A 383 11.43 22.14 -5.53
C SER A 383 12.81 22.25 -6.20
N ILE A 384 13.67 23.17 -5.77
CA ILE A 384 15.04 23.26 -6.30
C ILE A 384 15.84 22.00 -5.93
N CYS A 385 15.77 21.54 -4.68
CA CYS A 385 16.44 20.29 -4.28
C CYS A 385 15.99 19.09 -5.13
N CYS A 386 14.68 19.00 -5.44
CA CYS A 386 14.15 17.99 -6.34
C CYS A 386 14.71 18.15 -7.75
N LEU A 387 14.74 19.37 -8.27
CA LEU A 387 15.25 19.69 -9.62
C LEU A 387 16.73 19.29 -9.77
N MET A 388 17.56 19.64 -8.79
CA MET A 388 18.99 19.29 -8.76
C MET A 388 19.25 17.79 -8.67
N ARG A 389 18.35 17.01 -8.07
CA ARG A 389 18.45 15.54 -7.98
C ARG A 389 17.79 14.80 -9.13
N LEU A 390 16.95 15.48 -9.89
CA LEU A 390 16.24 14.95 -11.04
C LEU A 390 17.09 15.01 -12.30
N LEU A 391 17.78 16.14 -12.52
CA LEU A 391 18.49 16.43 -13.77
C LEU A 391 20.01 16.24 -13.65
N SER A 392 20.64 15.76 -14.73
CA SER A 392 22.08 15.83 -14.89
C SER A 392 22.54 17.25 -15.29
N PRO A 393 23.83 17.60 -15.12
CA PRO A 393 24.36 18.91 -15.52
C PRO A 393 24.10 19.28 -16.99
N GLU A 394 24.14 18.29 -17.89
CA GLU A 394 23.85 18.46 -19.33
C GLU A 394 22.35 18.68 -19.59
N GLN A 395 21.50 18.03 -18.79
CA GLN A 395 20.04 18.17 -18.88
C GLN A 395 19.57 19.55 -18.43
N PHE A 396 20.26 20.20 -17.49
CA PHE A 396 19.97 21.59 -17.12
C PHE A 396 20.02 22.52 -18.33
N ILE A 397 21.10 22.47 -19.10
CA ILE A 397 21.28 23.33 -20.27
C ILE A 397 20.29 22.99 -21.38
N SER A 398 20.13 21.70 -21.68
CA SER A 398 19.28 21.25 -22.80
C SER A 398 17.77 21.40 -22.54
N ILE A 399 17.30 21.28 -21.29
CA ILE A 399 15.87 21.37 -20.95
C ILE A 399 15.47 22.78 -20.51
N LEU A 400 16.29 23.42 -19.69
CA LEU A 400 15.93 24.67 -19.00
C LEU A 400 16.66 25.90 -19.56
N GLY A 401 17.69 25.69 -20.39
CA GLY A 401 18.45 26.78 -21.03
C GLY A 401 19.42 27.51 -20.09
N TYR A 402 19.62 27.01 -18.87
CA TYR A 402 20.59 27.53 -17.91
C TYR A 402 21.36 26.39 -17.25
N ASP A 403 22.53 26.69 -16.70
CA ASP A 403 23.39 25.70 -16.04
C ASP A 403 23.00 25.47 -14.57
N ALA A 404 23.54 24.41 -13.98
CA ALA A 404 23.33 24.09 -12.57
C ALA A 404 23.81 25.22 -11.63
N THR A 405 24.82 26.00 -12.04
CA THR A 405 25.33 27.14 -11.25
C THR A 405 24.25 28.18 -11.01
N ASN A 406 23.48 28.55 -12.04
CA ASN A 406 22.37 29.51 -11.91
C ASN A 406 21.28 29.01 -10.94
N VAL A 407 21.06 27.70 -10.88
CA VAL A 407 20.12 27.09 -9.92
C VAL A 407 20.65 27.21 -8.51
N CYS A 408 21.94 26.95 -8.28
CA CYS A 408 22.58 27.14 -6.98
C CYS A 408 22.52 28.60 -6.52
N VAL A 409 22.74 29.56 -7.42
CA VAL A 409 22.59 30.99 -7.11
C VAL A 409 21.15 31.32 -6.73
N THR A 410 20.17 30.75 -7.43
CA THR A 410 18.74 30.94 -7.11
C THR A 410 18.39 30.33 -5.75
N LEU A 411 18.93 29.16 -5.45
CA LEU A 411 18.78 28.49 -4.16
C LEU A 411 19.37 29.33 -3.02
N GLU A 412 20.58 29.85 -3.18
CA GLU A 412 21.22 30.75 -2.21
C GLU A 412 20.33 31.97 -1.92
N ARG A 413 19.81 32.61 -2.97
CA ARG A 413 18.89 33.75 -2.85
C ARG A 413 17.62 33.39 -2.09
N LEU A 414 17.03 32.23 -2.35
CA LEU A 414 15.82 31.77 -1.65
C LEU A 414 16.09 31.43 -0.18
N LEU A 415 17.23 30.82 0.13
CA LEU A 415 17.65 30.53 1.50
C LEU A 415 17.81 31.83 2.30
N TYR A 416 18.51 32.83 1.74
CA TYR A 416 18.64 34.13 2.40
C TYR A 416 17.33 34.90 2.48
N SER A 417 16.49 34.86 1.44
CA SER A 417 15.15 35.45 1.49
C SER A 417 14.29 34.82 2.57
N ARG A 418 14.36 33.49 2.77
CA ARG A 418 13.70 32.81 3.88
C ARG A 418 14.19 33.33 5.23
N LEU A 419 15.51 33.44 5.41
CA LEU A 419 16.08 33.92 6.67
C LEU A 419 15.72 35.37 7.00
N ILE A 420 15.75 36.25 6.00
CA ILE A 420 15.31 37.64 6.14
C ILE A 420 13.85 37.70 6.60
N ASN A 421 12.97 36.91 5.97
CA ASN A 421 11.55 36.83 6.33
C ASN A 421 11.32 36.29 7.75
N VAL A 422 12.04 35.22 8.13
CA VAL A 422 12.00 34.66 9.50
C VAL A 422 12.44 35.69 10.54
N CYS A 423 13.48 36.47 10.22
CA CYS A 423 13.98 37.54 11.09
C CYS A 423 13.10 38.80 11.08
N ARG A 424 12.08 38.86 10.21
CA ARG A 424 11.19 40.02 10.02
C ARG A 424 11.95 41.32 9.77
N ILE A 425 13.05 41.23 9.02
CA ILE A 425 13.86 42.39 8.63
C ILE A 425 13.28 42.95 7.34
N ASP A 426 13.01 44.26 7.30
CA ASP A 426 12.66 44.96 6.06
C ASP A 426 13.92 45.16 5.20
N LEU A 427 14.39 44.09 4.58
CA LEU A 427 15.56 44.07 3.71
C LEU A 427 15.24 43.31 2.42
N PRO A 428 14.95 44.00 1.31
CA PRO A 428 14.75 43.33 0.02
C PRO A 428 15.97 42.50 -0.37
N ILE A 429 15.75 41.31 -0.93
CA ILE A 429 16.85 40.39 -1.29
C ILE A 429 17.84 41.02 -2.28
N GLN A 430 17.37 41.86 -3.20
CA GLN A 430 18.24 42.57 -4.15
C GLN A 430 19.20 43.52 -3.43
N THR A 431 18.68 44.27 -2.47
CA THR A 431 19.48 45.15 -1.61
C THR A 431 20.46 44.35 -0.75
N PHE A 432 20.04 43.21 -0.21
CA PHE A 432 20.94 42.31 0.52
C PHE A 432 22.13 41.90 -0.34
N ILE A 433 21.91 41.50 -1.61
CA ILE A 433 22.96 41.05 -2.53
C ILE A 433 23.97 42.18 -2.80
N GLU A 434 23.48 43.39 -3.09
CA GLU A 434 24.31 44.54 -3.49
C GLU A 434 25.11 45.15 -2.33
N GLN A 435 24.61 45.06 -1.10
CA GLN A 435 25.24 45.68 0.05
C GLN A 435 26.55 45.00 0.48
N ASN A 436 27.46 45.81 1.03
CA ASN A 436 28.67 45.30 1.69
C ASN A 436 28.30 44.52 2.96
N LYS A 437 28.60 43.22 2.96
CA LYS A 437 28.21 42.28 4.03
C LYS A 437 28.85 42.60 5.38
N ALA A 438 30.06 43.15 5.40
CA ALA A 438 30.74 43.56 6.63
C ALA A 438 30.06 44.79 7.28
N HIS A 439 29.58 45.74 6.47
CA HIS A 439 28.81 46.88 6.99
C HIS A 439 27.40 46.47 7.43
N LEU A 440 26.73 45.64 6.64
CA LEU A 440 25.38 45.15 6.95
C LEU A 440 25.35 44.39 8.30
N THR A 441 26.24 43.41 8.48
CA THR A 441 26.30 42.61 9.71
C THR A 441 26.58 43.45 10.95
N LYS A 442 27.47 44.44 10.86
CA LYS A 442 27.71 45.42 11.95
C LYS A 442 26.50 46.28 12.24
N SER A 443 25.80 46.75 11.21
CA SER A 443 24.59 47.57 11.40
C SER A 443 23.50 46.76 12.09
N LEU A 444 23.27 45.51 11.66
CA LEU A 444 22.27 44.63 12.25
C LEU A 444 22.59 44.27 13.71
N LEU A 445 23.87 44.04 14.02
CA LEU A 445 24.29 43.73 15.39
C LEU A 445 24.31 44.96 16.32
N SER A 446 24.58 46.16 15.80
CA SER A 446 24.70 47.40 16.59
C SER A 446 23.40 48.20 16.71
N SER A 447 22.45 48.01 15.79
CA SER A 447 21.15 48.68 15.81
C SER A 447 20.34 48.30 17.06
N GLY A 448 19.52 49.23 17.57
CA GLY A 448 18.57 49.01 18.67
C GLY A 448 17.44 48.03 18.35
N VAL A 449 17.59 47.21 17.30
CA VAL A 449 16.71 46.09 16.98
C VAL A 449 16.83 45.06 18.10
N ARG A 450 15.69 44.60 18.61
CA ARG A 450 15.64 43.55 19.64
C ARG A 450 16.37 42.31 19.11
N GLN A 451 17.49 41.97 19.73
CA GLN A 451 18.29 40.82 19.29
C GLN A 451 17.54 39.53 19.59
N SER A 452 17.03 38.91 18.55
CA SER A 452 16.47 37.57 18.59
C SER A 452 17.54 36.54 18.21
N MET A 453 17.33 35.26 18.58
CA MET A 453 18.29 34.21 18.22
C MET A 453 18.32 33.97 16.71
N GLU A 454 17.19 34.14 16.03
CA GLU A 454 17.06 34.05 14.57
C GLU A 454 17.92 35.12 13.89
N LEU A 455 17.87 36.37 14.37
CA LEU A 455 18.69 37.45 13.84
C LEU A 455 20.20 37.18 14.03
N LEU A 456 20.61 36.73 15.21
CA LEU A 456 22.01 36.37 15.46
C LEU A 456 22.47 35.22 14.57
N HIS A 457 21.58 34.25 14.31
CA HIS A 457 21.85 33.14 13.41
C HIS A 457 21.98 33.60 11.95
N PHE A 458 21.08 34.46 11.48
CA PHE A 458 21.18 35.09 10.15
C PHE A 458 22.51 35.84 9.98
N ILE A 459 22.90 36.67 10.96
CA ILE A 459 24.18 37.38 10.92
C ILE A 459 25.34 36.38 10.87
N ALA A 460 25.29 35.30 11.65
CA ALA A 460 26.34 34.27 11.62
C ALA A 460 26.43 33.55 10.27
N CYS A 461 25.30 33.21 9.62
CA CYS A 461 25.32 32.66 8.26
C CYS A 461 26.00 33.61 7.27
N VAL A 462 25.65 34.89 7.30
CA VAL A 462 26.29 35.90 6.44
C VAL A 462 27.80 36.00 6.72
N VAL A 463 28.21 35.97 7.99
CA VAL A 463 29.63 36.01 8.38
C VAL A 463 30.39 34.79 7.88
N ILE A 464 29.81 33.60 7.95
CA ILE A 464 30.42 32.36 7.50
C ILE A 464 30.50 32.29 5.98
N ASP A 465 29.38 32.48 5.28
CA ASP A 465 29.28 32.26 3.84
C ASP A 465 30.01 33.34 3.03
N TYR A 466 30.02 34.59 3.52
CA TYR A 466 30.73 35.71 2.89
C TYR A 466 32.09 36.00 3.53
N GLU A 467 32.58 35.10 4.40
CA GLU A 467 33.88 35.18 5.06
C GLU A 467 34.19 36.56 5.66
N VAL A 468 33.23 37.13 6.41
CA VAL A 468 33.38 38.47 7.01
C VAL A 468 34.35 38.42 8.18
N VAL A 469 35.61 38.76 7.95
CA VAL A 469 36.67 38.74 8.96
C VAL A 469 36.69 40.03 9.79
N ASP A 470 35.70 40.20 10.68
CA ASP A 470 35.71 41.24 11.71
C ASP A 470 35.80 40.63 13.12
N ARG A 471 36.87 40.98 13.84
CA ARG A 471 37.18 40.40 15.16
C ARG A 471 36.11 40.66 16.21
N LYS A 472 35.61 41.90 16.30
CA LYS A 472 34.65 42.29 17.34
C LYS A 472 33.29 41.65 17.05
N LEU A 473 32.87 41.69 15.79
CA LEU A 473 31.63 41.07 15.33
C LEU A 473 31.59 39.57 15.63
N ILE A 474 32.65 38.84 15.27
CA ILE A 474 32.72 37.37 15.45
C ILE A 474 32.71 37.01 16.94
N PHE A 475 33.43 37.77 17.77
CA PHE A 475 33.44 37.54 19.22
C PHE A 475 32.06 37.77 19.83
N ASP A 476 31.41 38.90 19.53
CA ASP A 476 30.08 39.23 20.03
C ASP A 476 29.05 38.17 19.61
N LEU A 477 29.15 37.64 18.38
CA LEU A 477 28.30 36.55 17.89
C LEU A 477 28.58 35.23 18.62
N LEU A 478 29.85 34.85 18.78
CA LEU A 478 30.24 33.62 19.47
C LEU A 478 29.72 33.62 20.91
N THR A 479 29.91 34.71 21.66
CA THR A 479 29.43 34.80 23.06
C THR A 479 27.91 34.68 23.14
N LYS A 480 27.17 35.39 22.28
CA LYS A 480 25.70 35.38 22.30
C LYS A 480 25.11 34.05 21.83
N LEU A 481 25.65 33.46 20.76
CA LEU A 481 25.17 32.18 20.22
C LEU A 481 25.56 31.00 21.11
N TYR A 482 26.76 31.04 21.72
CA TYR A 482 27.16 30.05 22.72
C TYR A 482 26.27 30.13 23.97
N GLY A 483 26.01 31.34 24.48
CA GLY A 483 25.06 31.55 25.58
C GLY A 483 23.63 31.10 25.25
N GLY A 484 23.21 31.29 23.99
CA GLY A 484 21.94 30.79 23.44
C GLY A 484 21.91 29.30 23.09
N ARG A 485 22.97 28.54 23.42
CA ARG A 485 23.13 27.10 23.13
C ARG A 485 22.97 26.73 21.65
N GLN A 486 23.27 27.64 20.73
CA GLN A 486 23.22 27.43 19.29
C GLN A 486 24.49 26.70 18.81
N ARG A 487 24.67 25.46 19.26
CA ARG A 487 25.95 24.72 19.17
C ARG A 487 26.42 24.45 17.75
N GLU A 488 25.50 24.22 16.82
CA GLU A 488 25.85 23.94 15.42
C GLU A 488 26.49 25.14 14.71
N ILE A 489 25.86 26.31 14.77
CA ILE A 489 26.39 27.54 14.15
C ILE A 489 27.67 28.00 14.85
N VAL A 490 27.77 27.83 16.17
CA VAL A 490 28.99 28.07 16.94
C VAL A 490 30.14 27.20 16.43
N SER A 491 29.89 25.90 16.16
CA SER A 491 30.90 25.00 15.60
C SER A 491 31.44 25.49 14.24
N ARG A 492 30.59 26.10 13.40
CA ARG A 492 30.98 26.69 12.12
C ARG A 492 31.75 28.01 12.28
N LEU A 493 31.34 28.88 13.20
CA LEU A 493 32.08 30.11 13.52
C LEU A 493 33.48 29.81 14.09
N LEU A 494 33.61 28.78 14.92
CA LEU A 494 34.90 28.30 15.41
C LEU A 494 35.80 27.83 14.26
N TYR A 495 35.23 27.17 13.26
CA TYR A 495 35.97 26.79 12.06
C TYR A 495 36.49 28.02 11.29
N LEU A 496 35.67 29.06 11.13
CA LEU A 496 36.10 30.33 10.54
C LEU A 496 37.27 30.97 11.34
N CYS A 497 37.19 30.98 12.67
CA CYS A 497 38.26 31.48 13.53
C CYS A 497 39.59 30.74 13.35
N ARG A 498 39.54 29.44 13.02
CA ARG A 498 40.73 28.65 12.69
C ARG A 498 41.30 29.01 11.32
N LEU A 499 40.45 29.21 10.31
CA LEU A 499 40.91 29.58 8.96
C LEU A 499 41.67 30.90 8.93
N TYR A 500 41.30 31.84 9.82
CA TYR A 500 41.97 33.13 9.95
C TYR A 500 42.63 33.28 11.33
N PRO A 501 43.92 32.91 11.49
CA PRO A 501 44.64 32.96 12.76
C PRO A 501 44.66 34.35 13.43
N ALA A 502 44.45 35.41 12.65
CA ALA A 502 44.32 36.78 13.14
C ALA A 502 43.10 36.96 14.09
N LEU A 503 42.10 36.09 13.99
CA LEU A 503 40.93 36.04 14.88
C LEU A 503 41.23 35.30 16.18
N ALA A 504 42.13 34.31 16.17
CA ALA A 504 42.39 33.43 17.32
C ALA A 504 43.32 34.04 18.39
N ARG A 505 44.20 34.98 18.02
CA ARG A 505 45.33 35.45 18.85
C ARG A 505 44.97 36.25 20.12
N GLN A 506 43.71 36.59 20.37
CA GLN A 506 43.31 37.42 21.51
C GLN A 506 42.27 36.78 22.45
N HIS A 507 41.83 35.54 22.16
CA HIS A 507 40.70 34.95 22.87
C HIS A 507 41.10 33.63 23.53
N ASN A 508 41.53 33.71 24.79
CA ASN A 508 41.88 32.54 25.60
C ASN A 508 40.70 31.57 25.79
N ASP A 509 39.47 32.06 25.67
CA ASP A 509 38.25 31.26 25.89
C ASP A 509 37.82 30.43 24.68
N LEU A 510 38.42 30.63 23.49
CA LEU A 510 38.07 29.84 22.29
C LEU A 510 38.34 28.34 22.49
N ALA A 511 39.38 27.99 23.25
CA ALA A 511 39.69 26.60 23.56
C ALA A 511 38.61 25.96 24.46
N LEU A 512 38.06 26.71 25.41
CA LEU A 512 36.97 26.27 26.28
C LEU A 512 35.69 26.06 25.48
N ILE A 513 35.33 27.02 24.63
CA ILE A 513 34.16 26.89 23.75
C ILE A 513 34.33 25.69 22.81
N TRP A 514 35.53 25.48 22.25
CA TRP A 514 35.80 24.34 21.38
C TRP A 514 35.62 23.00 22.11
N ARG A 515 36.17 22.87 23.32
CA ARG A 515 36.03 21.67 24.15
C ARG A 515 34.56 21.41 24.47
N ASP A 516 33.82 22.43 24.90
CA ASP A 516 32.42 22.24 25.30
C ASP A 516 31.53 21.83 24.11
N ILE A 517 31.85 22.30 22.89
CA ILE A 517 31.18 21.83 21.66
C ILE A 517 31.58 20.39 21.33
N ALA A 518 32.85 20.00 21.53
CA ALA A 518 33.30 18.63 21.33
C ALA A 518 32.61 17.67 22.30
N ASP A 519 32.53 18.03 23.59
CA ASP A 519 31.83 17.26 24.61
C ASP A 519 30.35 17.09 24.25
N TRP A 520 29.68 18.17 23.82
CA TRP A 520 28.30 18.06 23.34
C TRP A 520 28.16 17.11 22.14
N MET A 521 29.04 17.21 21.15
CA MET A 521 29.00 16.32 19.99
C MET A 521 29.20 14.86 20.41
N TYR A 522 30.12 14.59 21.35
CA TYR A 522 30.35 13.26 21.90
C TYR A 522 29.11 12.71 22.62
N PHE A 523 28.51 13.49 23.52
CA PHE A 523 27.30 13.10 24.25
C PHE A 523 26.06 12.96 23.36
N SER A 524 26.10 13.47 22.12
CA SER A 524 25.01 13.33 21.15
C SER A 524 25.07 12.04 20.31
N ILE A 525 26.13 11.24 20.47
CA ILE A 525 26.32 9.94 19.81
C ILE A 525 25.67 8.87 20.67
N ASP A 526 24.68 8.18 20.11
CA ASP A 526 23.96 7.07 20.73
C ASP A 526 24.11 5.84 19.84
N ASP A 527 24.46 4.70 20.42
CA ASP A 527 24.66 3.43 19.72
C ASP A 527 23.38 2.88 19.07
N SER A 528 22.21 3.33 19.55
CA SER A 528 20.90 2.95 19.01
C SER A 528 20.45 3.80 17.82
N ASP A 529 21.17 4.88 17.48
CA ASP A 529 20.77 5.81 16.42
C ASP A 529 21.26 5.33 15.02
N PRO A 530 20.36 5.21 14.02
CA PRO A 530 20.75 4.85 12.65
C PRO A 530 21.75 5.83 12.00
N SER A 531 21.88 7.06 12.53
CA SER A 531 22.85 8.08 12.10
C SER A 531 24.16 8.09 12.92
N MET A 532 24.38 7.12 13.83
CA MET A 532 25.54 7.06 14.72
C MET A 532 26.88 7.22 13.97
N ASN A 533 27.06 6.51 12.86
CA ASN A 533 28.28 6.59 12.05
C ASN A 533 28.53 8.00 11.50
N GLU A 534 27.48 8.73 11.11
CA GLU A 534 27.61 10.10 10.62
C GLU A 534 27.97 11.07 11.75
N LYS A 535 27.29 10.94 12.89
CA LYS A 535 27.57 11.75 14.10
C LYS A 535 28.99 11.52 14.61
N LEU A 536 29.44 10.27 14.65
CA LEU A 536 30.81 9.91 15.03
C LEU A 536 31.84 10.51 14.08
N ARG A 537 31.62 10.43 12.76
CA ARG A 537 32.48 11.09 11.77
C ARG A 537 32.52 12.59 12.00
N ARG A 538 31.36 13.25 12.20
CA ARG A 538 31.26 14.69 12.44
C ARG A 538 32.04 15.10 13.70
N TYR A 539 31.91 14.34 14.78
CA TYR A 539 32.68 14.51 16.02
C TYR A 539 34.18 14.37 15.79
N VAL A 540 34.63 13.27 15.19
CA VAL A 540 36.05 13.02 14.92
C VAL A 540 36.63 14.12 14.02
N TYR A 541 35.93 14.52 12.96
CA TYR A 541 36.34 15.63 12.12
C TYR A 541 36.44 16.93 12.91
N PHE A 542 35.48 17.23 13.78
CA PHE A 542 35.53 18.43 14.62
C PHE A 542 36.72 18.43 15.58
N CYS A 543 37.01 17.30 16.23
CA CYS A 543 38.14 17.15 17.16
C CYS A 543 39.50 17.20 16.45
N LEU A 544 39.64 16.55 15.30
CA LEU A 544 40.85 16.62 14.46
C LEU A 544 41.06 18.03 13.86
N ARG A 545 39.98 18.81 13.73
CA ARG A 545 40.01 20.22 13.36
C ARG A 545 40.30 21.14 14.55
N SER A 546 40.35 20.63 15.78
CA SER A 546 40.77 21.42 16.94
C SER A 546 42.29 21.66 16.92
N VAL A 547 42.62 22.86 17.36
CA VAL A 547 43.83 23.67 17.17
C VAL A 547 45.22 23.02 17.39
N LYS A 548 46.16 23.41 16.50
CA LYS A 548 47.62 23.26 16.53
C LYS A 548 48.33 24.41 17.30
N SER A 549 47.61 25.21 18.07
CA SER A 549 48.14 26.32 18.87
C SER A 549 48.26 25.90 20.33
N GLU A 550 49.51 25.84 20.76
CA GLU A 550 49.98 25.87 22.14
C GLU A 550 49.61 24.65 22.99
N ARG A 551 50.66 23.84 23.20
CA ARG A 551 50.89 22.86 24.26
C ARG A 551 50.02 23.09 25.52
N GLN A 552 48.77 22.60 25.54
CA GLN A 552 48.00 22.49 26.78
C GLN A 552 46.80 21.54 26.72
N PHE A 553 46.71 20.64 25.73
CA PHE A 553 45.88 19.44 25.89
C PHE A 553 46.65 18.40 26.72
N VAL A 554 46.73 18.62 28.03
CA VAL A 554 47.09 17.57 28.98
C VAL A 554 45.89 16.63 29.04
N CYS A 555 46.04 15.47 28.39
CA CYS A 555 45.17 14.32 28.56
C CYS A 555 44.91 14.09 30.05
N SER A 556 43.67 14.30 30.47
CA SER A 556 43.19 13.89 31.78
C SER A 556 41.89 13.12 31.65
N HIS A 557 41.81 12.21 30.67
CA HIS A 557 41.01 10.99 30.80
C HIS A 557 41.77 9.83 30.15
N SER A 558 41.98 8.80 30.97
CA SER A 558 42.79 7.61 30.72
C SER A 558 42.37 6.82 29.47
N PRO A 559 43.30 6.10 28.83
CA PRO A 559 43.01 5.25 27.69
C PRO A 559 42.27 4.00 28.16
N LEU A 560 41.04 3.78 27.69
CA LEU A 560 40.43 2.46 27.77
C LEU A 560 41.00 1.60 26.64
N SER A 561 41.68 0.57 27.11
CA SER A 561 42.25 -0.58 26.42
C SER A 561 41.20 -1.46 25.76
N VAL A 562 41.55 -1.93 24.54
CA VAL A 562 41.11 -3.14 23.81
C VAL A 562 39.63 -3.27 23.49
#